data_AF-W0EY33-F1
#
_entry.id   AF-W0EY33-F1
#
_cell.length_a   1.000
_cell.length_b   1.000
_cell.length_c   1.000
_cell.angle_alpha   90.00
_cell.angle_beta   90.00
_cell.angle_gamma   90.00
#
_symmetry.space_group_name_H-M   'P 1'
#
loop_
_entity.id
_entity.type
_entity.pdbx_description
1 polymer ?
#
loop_
_entity_poly.entity_id
_entity_poly.type
_entity_poly.pdbx_seq_one_letter_code
_entity_poly.pdbx_strand_id
1 'polypeptide(L)'
;MKHTTIWARLLLGSVTVITLLSACGGGKKQEKIEITPYILNLHLKYSFIDNFEGGLARVMMKTKTESGRETGVFGCVDEEGHEVIPCIYESVYIEPGGVLVSPKEGNNKLFVYRDGAMQEFPVPDGLEPQGGFYDGRARVHDEDFNYGYIDTEGNLVVPCRYNSADDFSEGLAVVEQNWRKGYIDVDGNEMTPLIYWNAMDFYNGMGCVQNEEGLYGYVDATGREVIPCQFESADFFYGDVAPVCLDGSYGLIDKTGKFVSATRYKSMGVCSSNLFYYGEDGLYGFVDVRQNVLTPARYNKIDNCREGMVAVAQQGKYGFVNEKGEEVIPCIYSRVNWFDQGFARVARNGRVGYIDKTGREIFLLPSNSFSSASRSGFGVFCFESGGEVFIFDEEGNRLDSNGLETPGVASAGSDASAGSGAGGGSGVVVVPSVSVPASTGSSQSDPSRRVEWEIRRNRAIEELARLQVKLIEDPNSAYIKHNIQTQQNIINTCNEMIATYQ
;
A
#
# COMPACT_ATOMS: atom_id res chain seq x y z
N MET A 1 10.77 -14.13 69.92
CA MET A 1 9.81 -14.31 71.02
C MET A 1 8.53 -13.56 70.65
N LYS A 2 7.39 -14.29 70.66
CA LYS A 2 6.01 -13.81 70.94
C LYS A 2 5.39 -12.83 69.93
N HIS A 3 4.22 -13.06 69.31
CA HIS A 3 3.12 -14.02 69.47
C HIS A 3 2.30 -13.97 68.16
N THR A 4 2.16 -15.07 67.41
CA THR A 4 0.97 -15.96 67.31
C THR A 4 -0.37 -15.30 66.94
N THR A 5 -0.87 -15.47 65.71
CA THR A 5 -1.81 -16.53 65.20
C THR A 5 -3.28 -16.26 65.46
N ILE A 6 -4.12 -16.28 64.41
CA ILE A 6 -5.45 -16.95 64.37
C ILE A 6 -5.80 -17.27 62.89
N TRP A 7 -5.79 -18.59 62.60
CA TRP A 7 -6.59 -19.43 61.67
C TRP A 7 -6.76 -19.02 60.18
N ALA A 8 -6.17 -19.73 59.20
CA ALA A 8 -6.54 -21.04 58.60
C ALA A 8 -7.94 -21.06 57.95
N ARG A 9 -8.24 -21.67 56.80
CA ARG A 9 -7.58 -22.43 55.72
C ARG A 9 -8.70 -22.66 54.68
N LEU A 10 -8.46 -22.55 53.36
CA LEU A 10 -9.10 -23.41 52.34
C LEU A 10 -8.48 -23.20 50.93
N LEU A 11 -7.76 -24.25 50.50
CA LEU A 11 -7.50 -24.78 49.14
C LEU A 11 -6.91 -23.82 48.09
N LEU A 12 -5.61 -23.93 47.75
CA LEU A 12 -5.02 -24.84 46.73
C LEU A 12 -5.65 -24.70 45.34
N GLY A 13 -4.95 -23.97 44.47
CA GLY A 13 -5.24 -23.93 43.03
C GLY A 13 -4.29 -22.98 42.29
N SER A 14 -3.21 -23.55 41.77
CA SER A 14 -2.37 -23.05 40.67
C SER A 14 -1.57 -21.74 40.82
N VAL A 15 -0.26 -21.95 40.78
CA VAL A 15 0.84 -21.02 40.58
C VAL A 15 0.65 -20.17 39.31
N THR A 16 0.71 -18.85 39.46
CA THR A 16 1.27 -17.97 38.40
C THR A 16 2.09 -16.88 39.05
N VAL A 17 3.41 -17.02 38.94
CA VAL A 17 4.38 -15.99 39.31
C VAL A 17 4.27 -14.86 38.31
N ILE A 18 3.82 -13.70 38.79
CA ILE A 18 3.95 -12.42 38.09
C ILE A 18 5.44 -12.05 38.15
N THR A 19 6.10 -12.04 36.99
CA THR A 19 7.35 -11.32 36.81
C THR A 19 7.12 -10.28 35.71
N LEU A 20 7.05 -9.03 36.14
CA LEU A 20 7.24 -7.84 35.32
C LEU A 20 8.68 -7.80 34.81
N LEU A 21 8.81 -7.55 33.50
CA LEU A 21 9.86 -6.79 32.78
C LEU A 21 10.39 -7.53 31.53
N SER A 22 9.90 -7.08 30.37
CA SER A 22 10.78 -6.66 29.28
C SER A 22 9.95 -5.87 28.25
N ALA A 23 10.01 -4.55 28.37
CA ALA A 23 10.01 -3.68 27.20
C ALA A 23 11.22 -4.05 26.31
N CYS A 24 11.11 -3.68 25.03
CA CYS A 24 12.03 -3.94 23.91
C CYS A 24 11.68 -5.17 23.05
N GLY A 25 11.29 -4.90 21.81
CA GLY A 25 11.39 -5.87 20.71
C GLY A 25 10.24 -6.85 20.55
N GLY A 26 8.99 -6.39 20.68
CA GLY A 26 7.81 -7.14 20.26
C GLY A 26 7.69 -7.16 18.74
N GLY A 27 8.64 -7.81 18.05
CA GLY A 27 8.36 -8.33 16.72
C GLY A 27 7.24 -9.34 16.89
N LYS A 28 5.99 -8.93 16.61
CA LYS A 28 4.95 -9.90 16.27
C LYS A 28 5.60 -10.75 15.19
N LYS A 29 5.87 -12.02 15.48
CA LYS A 29 5.96 -13.01 14.40
C LYS A 29 4.68 -12.76 13.61
N GLN A 30 4.79 -12.24 12.38
CA GLN A 30 3.70 -12.32 11.43
C GLN A 30 3.32 -13.81 11.45
N GLU A 31 2.14 -14.12 12.01
CA GLU A 31 1.56 -15.43 11.80
C GLU A 31 1.51 -15.59 10.29
N LYS A 32 2.16 -16.64 9.78
CA LYS A 32 2.21 -16.91 8.36
C LYS A 32 0.77 -16.98 7.88
N ILE A 33 0.34 -16.01 7.08
CA ILE A 33 -1.03 -15.94 6.58
C ILE A 33 -1.26 -17.24 5.81
N GLU A 34 -2.23 -18.03 6.25
CA GLU A 34 -2.61 -19.24 5.53
C GLU A 34 -3.23 -18.80 4.20
N ILE A 35 -2.59 -19.16 3.09
CA ILE A 35 -3.07 -18.83 1.76
C ILE A 35 -4.30 -19.70 1.49
N THR A 36 -5.48 -19.14 1.74
CA THR A 36 -6.76 -19.82 1.52
C THR A 36 -7.24 -19.65 0.07
N PRO A 37 -8.09 -20.56 -0.45
CA PRO A 37 -8.76 -20.37 -1.75
C PRO A 37 -9.49 -19.02 -1.86
N TYR A 38 -9.97 -18.53 -0.73
CA TYR A 38 -10.64 -17.24 -0.60
C TYR A 38 -9.71 -16.06 -0.94
N ILE A 39 -8.52 -15.98 -0.32
CA ILE A 39 -7.51 -14.94 -0.61
C ILE A 39 -7.10 -14.96 -2.10
N LEU A 40 -7.04 -16.17 -2.68
CA LEU A 40 -6.73 -16.34 -4.09
C LEU A 40 -7.82 -15.79 -5.01
N ASN A 41 -9.09 -16.06 -4.69
CA ASN A 41 -10.23 -15.57 -5.47
C ASN A 41 -10.30 -14.05 -5.51
N LEU A 42 -9.97 -13.37 -4.41
CA LEU A 42 -9.87 -11.92 -4.39
C LEU A 42 -8.86 -11.39 -5.44
N HIS A 43 -7.71 -12.04 -5.59
CA HIS A 43 -6.69 -11.67 -6.58
C HIS A 43 -7.09 -11.94 -8.02
N LEU A 44 -7.98 -12.90 -8.25
CA LEU A 44 -8.56 -13.13 -9.56
C LEU A 44 -9.61 -12.06 -9.91
N LYS A 45 -10.27 -11.48 -8.91
CA LYS A 45 -11.29 -10.43 -9.09
C LYS A 45 -10.68 -9.04 -9.22
N TYR A 46 -9.73 -8.67 -8.36
CA TYR A 46 -9.19 -7.32 -8.24
C TYR A 46 -7.77 -7.21 -8.79
N SER A 47 -7.47 -6.10 -9.47
CA SER A 47 -6.14 -5.82 -10.02
C SER A 47 -5.13 -5.43 -8.94
N PHE A 48 -5.61 -4.94 -7.80
CA PHE A 48 -4.80 -4.53 -6.66
C PHE A 48 -5.65 -4.58 -5.39
N ILE A 49 -5.02 -4.98 -4.28
CA ILE A 49 -5.63 -5.14 -2.96
C ILE A 49 -4.62 -4.62 -1.95
N ASP A 50 -5.00 -3.60 -1.19
CA ASP A 50 -4.24 -3.10 -0.04
C ASP A 50 -4.32 -4.07 1.13
N ASN A 51 -3.56 -3.81 2.19
CA ASN A 51 -3.69 -4.57 3.44
C ASN A 51 -5.05 -4.29 4.08
N PHE A 52 -5.52 -5.26 4.89
CA PHE A 52 -6.67 -5.02 5.76
C PHE A 52 -6.26 -4.07 6.89
N GLU A 53 -6.91 -2.92 6.94
CA GLU A 53 -6.79 -1.91 7.98
C GLU A 53 -8.17 -1.71 8.60
N GLY A 54 -8.29 -1.97 9.92
CA GLY A 54 -9.57 -1.89 10.61
C GLY A 54 -10.64 -2.85 10.08
N GLY A 55 -10.22 -3.98 9.48
CA GLY A 55 -11.11 -4.98 8.89
C GLY A 55 -11.52 -4.71 7.44
N LEU A 56 -10.97 -3.66 6.80
CA LEU A 56 -11.24 -3.32 5.41
C LEU A 56 -9.96 -3.27 4.57
N ALA A 57 -10.01 -3.77 3.34
CA ALA A 57 -8.94 -3.61 2.37
C ALA A 57 -9.46 -2.78 1.19
N ARG A 58 -8.67 -1.78 0.78
CA ARG A 58 -8.95 -1.04 -0.44
C ARG A 58 -8.63 -1.94 -1.64
N VAL A 59 -9.50 -1.93 -2.63
CA VAL A 59 -9.36 -2.71 -3.84
C VAL A 59 -9.46 -1.83 -5.08
N MET A 60 -8.85 -2.26 -6.18
CA MET A 60 -8.93 -1.57 -7.47
C MET A 60 -9.21 -2.54 -8.61
N MET A 61 -10.06 -2.10 -9.54
CA MET A 61 -10.28 -2.77 -10.83
C MET A 61 -9.86 -1.86 -11.97
N LYS A 62 -9.28 -2.44 -13.01
CA LYS A 62 -9.08 -1.75 -14.29
C LYS A 62 -10.37 -1.75 -15.09
N THR A 63 -10.80 -0.57 -15.52
CA THR A 63 -11.94 -0.36 -16.40
C THR A 63 -11.46 0.26 -17.71
N LYS A 64 -12.25 0.11 -18.78
CA LYS A 64 -12.01 0.80 -20.05
C LYS A 64 -13.06 1.88 -20.22
N THR A 65 -12.61 3.11 -20.47
CA THR A 65 -13.49 4.20 -20.88
C THR A 65 -14.06 3.92 -22.27
N GLU A 66 -15.11 4.67 -22.66
CA GLU A 66 -15.66 4.63 -24.02
C GLU A 66 -14.62 4.97 -25.10
N SER A 67 -13.60 5.77 -24.75
CA SER A 67 -12.46 6.10 -25.60
C SER A 67 -11.39 5.01 -25.67
N GLY A 68 -11.59 3.88 -25.00
CA GLY A 68 -10.66 2.75 -24.95
C GLY A 68 -9.45 2.96 -24.03
N ARG A 69 -9.43 4.04 -23.23
CA ARG A 69 -8.38 4.30 -22.24
C ARG A 69 -8.66 3.47 -20.99
N GLU A 70 -7.64 2.77 -20.48
CA GLU A 70 -7.75 2.08 -19.21
C GLU A 70 -7.66 3.06 -18.04
N THR A 71 -8.62 2.99 -17.11
CA THR A 71 -8.68 3.78 -15.89
C THR A 71 -8.93 2.86 -14.69
N GLY A 72 -8.33 3.14 -13.54
CA GLY A 72 -8.62 2.41 -12.31
C GLY A 72 -9.88 2.95 -11.64
N VAL A 73 -10.70 2.06 -11.10
CA VAL A 73 -11.77 2.40 -10.15
C VAL A 73 -11.51 1.69 -8.84
N PHE A 74 -11.86 2.36 -7.74
CA PHE A 74 -11.52 1.93 -6.39
C PHE A 74 -12.77 1.64 -5.57
N GLY A 75 -12.61 0.74 -4.60
CA GLY A 75 -13.63 0.29 -3.66
C GLY A 75 -13.00 -0.32 -2.40
N CYS A 76 -13.80 -1.01 -1.60
CA CYS A 76 -13.37 -1.70 -0.38
C CYS A 76 -14.00 -3.08 -0.27
N VAL A 77 -13.26 -4.01 0.32
CA VAL A 77 -13.77 -5.32 0.75
C VAL A 77 -13.53 -5.52 2.25
N ASP A 78 -14.33 -6.36 2.90
CA ASP A 78 -14.07 -6.84 4.26
C ASP A 78 -13.12 -8.04 4.29
N GLU A 79 -12.72 -8.49 5.48
CA GLU A 79 -11.80 -9.64 5.67
C GLU A 79 -12.33 -10.96 5.07
N GLU A 80 -13.66 -11.08 4.91
CA GLU A 80 -14.35 -12.19 4.25
C GLU A 80 -14.54 -11.97 2.73
N GLY A 81 -14.15 -10.80 2.24
CA GLY A 81 -13.98 -10.41 0.84
C GLY A 81 -15.28 -10.07 0.17
N HIS A 82 -16.29 -9.82 0.99
CA HIS A 82 -17.49 -9.18 0.56
C HIS A 82 -17.16 -7.75 0.18
N GLU A 83 -17.76 -7.31 -0.92
CA GLU A 83 -17.62 -5.94 -1.37
C GLU A 83 -18.43 -5.03 -0.45
N VAL A 84 -17.71 -4.15 0.25
CA VAL A 84 -18.26 -3.22 1.24
C VAL A 84 -18.49 -1.85 0.60
N ILE A 85 -17.57 -1.42 -0.27
CA ILE A 85 -17.73 -0.26 -1.14
C ILE A 85 -17.49 -0.72 -2.58
N PRO A 86 -18.43 -0.49 -3.51
CA PRO A 86 -18.26 -0.93 -4.88
C PRO A 86 -17.09 -0.23 -5.56
N CYS A 87 -16.39 -0.97 -6.42
CA CYS A 87 -15.28 -0.47 -7.22
C CYS A 87 -15.79 0.43 -8.36
N ILE A 88 -16.24 1.64 -8.03
CA ILE A 88 -16.77 2.64 -8.97
C ILE A 88 -16.25 4.05 -8.71
N TYR A 89 -15.45 4.25 -7.67
CA TYR A 89 -14.94 5.55 -7.26
C TYR A 89 -13.59 5.87 -7.92
N GLU A 90 -13.29 7.16 -8.06
CA GLU A 90 -12.01 7.63 -8.59
C GLU A 90 -10.89 7.46 -7.55
N SER A 91 -11.21 7.60 -6.27
CA SER A 91 -10.31 7.26 -5.17
C SER A 91 -11.08 6.83 -3.93
N VAL A 92 -10.41 6.01 -3.11
CA VAL A 92 -10.87 5.56 -1.80
C VAL A 92 -9.70 5.66 -0.83
N TYR A 93 -9.93 6.26 0.33
CA TYR A 93 -8.96 6.43 1.41
C TYR A 93 -9.52 5.77 2.66
N ILE A 94 -8.86 4.71 3.12
CA ILE A 94 -9.20 4.03 4.36
C ILE A 94 -8.32 4.65 5.43
N GLU A 95 -8.92 5.24 6.46
CA GLU A 95 -8.21 5.90 7.54
C GLU A 95 -8.74 5.43 8.91
N PRO A 96 -7.95 5.55 9.99
CA PRO A 96 -8.43 5.32 11.35
C PRO A 96 -9.64 6.21 11.68
N GLY A 97 -10.85 5.64 11.60
CA GLY A 97 -12.10 6.34 11.94
C GLY A 97 -13.06 6.56 10.77
N GLY A 98 -12.68 6.23 9.53
CA GLY A 98 -13.60 6.31 8.40
C GLY A 98 -12.98 5.97 7.05
N VAL A 99 -13.83 5.83 6.04
CA VAL A 99 -13.43 5.68 4.63
C VAL A 99 -13.95 6.87 3.85
N LEU A 100 -13.06 7.63 3.22
CA LEU A 100 -13.42 8.70 2.31
C LEU A 100 -13.43 8.18 0.87
N VAL A 101 -14.47 8.52 0.12
CA VAL A 101 -14.56 8.19 -1.31
C VAL A 101 -14.71 9.46 -2.14
N SER A 102 -13.97 9.52 -3.25
CA SER A 102 -14.07 10.59 -4.25
C SER A 102 -14.76 10.05 -5.49
N PRO A 103 -15.97 10.53 -5.85
CA PRO A 103 -16.55 10.25 -7.15
C PRO A 103 -15.86 11.06 -8.24
N LYS A 104 -16.03 10.63 -9.50
CA LYS A 104 -15.52 11.36 -10.67
C LYS A 104 -16.28 12.68 -10.94
N GLU A 105 -17.55 12.72 -10.53
CA GLU A 105 -18.42 13.89 -10.59
C GLU A 105 -19.26 13.93 -9.29
N GLY A 106 -19.28 15.06 -8.58
CA GLY A 106 -20.00 15.25 -7.32
C GLY A 106 -19.11 15.48 -6.10
N ASN A 107 -19.72 15.64 -4.93
CA ASN A 107 -19.03 15.96 -3.69
C ASN A 107 -18.44 14.71 -3.04
N ASN A 108 -17.29 14.86 -2.39
CA ASN A 108 -16.67 13.81 -1.60
C ASN A 108 -17.64 13.33 -0.51
N LYS A 109 -17.65 12.02 -0.25
CA LYS A 109 -18.47 11.42 0.81
C LYS A 109 -17.58 10.70 1.81
N LEU A 110 -17.85 10.93 3.08
CA LEU A 110 -17.21 10.24 4.19
C LEU A 110 -18.13 9.13 4.69
N PHE A 111 -17.57 7.96 4.95
CA PHE A 111 -18.28 6.79 5.47
C PHE A 111 -17.56 6.25 6.70
N VAL A 112 -18.26 5.48 7.53
CA VAL A 112 -17.68 4.77 8.67
C VAL A 112 -18.11 3.31 8.69
N TYR A 113 -17.18 2.40 8.96
CA TYR A 113 -17.45 0.97 9.12
C TYR A 113 -17.75 0.67 10.59
N ARG A 114 -18.97 0.24 10.90
CA ARG A 114 -19.40 -0.13 12.26
C ARG A 114 -20.36 -1.31 12.18
N ASP A 115 -20.21 -2.25 13.13
CA ASP A 115 -21.09 -3.42 13.25
C ASP A 115 -21.18 -4.27 11.97
N GLY A 116 -20.07 -4.38 11.22
CA GLY A 116 -20.00 -5.17 9.99
C GLY A 116 -20.57 -4.49 8.74
N ALA A 117 -20.92 -3.20 8.80
CA ALA A 117 -21.50 -2.47 7.68
C ALA A 117 -20.97 -1.03 7.54
N MET A 118 -20.96 -0.52 6.30
CA MET A 118 -20.69 0.90 6.04
C MET A 118 -21.93 1.75 6.25
N GLN A 119 -21.72 2.89 6.88
CA GLN A 119 -22.74 3.91 7.10
C GLN A 119 -22.20 5.24 6.57
N GLU A 120 -23.03 6.02 5.86
CA GLU A 120 -22.67 7.38 5.46
C GLU A 120 -22.46 8.22 6.73
N PHE A 121 -21.32 8.89 6.80
CA PHE A 121 -20.96 9.67 7.96
C PHE A 121 -21.73 11.01 7.93
N PRO A 122 -22.40 11.42 9.03
CA PRO A 122 -23.14 12.66 9.05
C PRO A 122 -22.19 13.85 8.93
N VAL A 123 -22.30 14.62 7.86
CA VAL A 123 -21.58 15.88 7.66
C VAL A 123 -22.61 17.02 7.67
N PRO A 124 -22.35 18.16 8.35
CA PRO A 124 -23.29 19.29 8.34
C PRO A 124 -23.55 19.82 6.93
N ASP A 125 -24.79 20.29 6.70
CA ASP A 125 -25.19 20.85 5.41
C ASP A 125 -24.28 22.00 4.99
N GLY A 126 -23.90 22.02 3.70
CA GLY A 126 -23.02 23.05 3.12
C GLY A 126 -21.52 22.84 3.38
N LEU A 127 -21.13 21.73 4.01
CA LEU A 127 -19.74 21.36 4.22
C LEU A 127 -19.33 20.15 3.38
N GLU A 128 -18.11 20.17 2.88
CA GLU A 128 -17.54 19.08 2.08
C GLU A 128 -16.27 18.51 2.72
N PRO A 129 -16.19 17.19 2.97
CA PRO A 129 -15.02 16.56 3.56
C PRO A 129 -13.84 16.50 2.58
N GLN A 130 -12.64 16.81 3.09
CA GLN A 130 -11.39 16.89 2.32
C GLN A 130 -10.35 15.86 2.74
N GLY A 131 -10.66 15.01 3.72
CA GLY A 131 -9.74 14.04 4.30
C GLY A 131 -10.47 13.10 5.27
N GLY A 132 -9.75 12.10 5.76
CA GLY A 132 -10.22 11.22 6.83
C GLY A 132 -10.09 11.85 8.21
N PHE A 133 -10.25 11.04 9.25
CA PHE A 133 -10.04 11.46 10.63
C PHE A 133 -8.59 11.32 11.04
N TYR A 134 -7.98 12.41 11.46
CA TYR A 134 -6.66 12.46 12.08
C TYR A 134 -6.80 13.10 13.46
N ASP A 135 -6.27 12.43 14.49
CA ASP A 135 -6.48 12.79 15.90
C ASP A 135 -7.95 13.11 16.26
N GLY A 136 -8.88 12.36 15.64
CA GLY A 136 -10.32 12.51 15.87
C GLY A 136 -10.94 13.75 15.21
N ARG A 137 -10.28 14.34 14.21
CA ARG A 137 -10.76 15.49 13.42
C ARG A 137 -10.66 15.22 11.93
N ALA A 138 -11.70 15.56 11.17
CA ALA A 138 -11.67 15.53 9.72
C ALA A 138 -11.79 16.95 9.17
N ARG A 139 -10.93 17.29 8.21
CA ARG A 139 -10.94 18.58 7.54
C ARG A 139 -12.14 18.68 6.60
N VAL A 140 -12.84 19.82 6.67
CA VAL A 140 -13.96 20.17 5.79
C VAL A 140 -13.73 21.57 5.23
N HIS A 141 -14.40 21.90 4.12
CA HIS A 141 -14.55 23.30 3.69
C HIS A 141 -16.02 23.66 3.46
N ASP A 142 -16.32 24.94 3.53
CA ASP A 142 -17.61 25.52 3.14
C ASP A 142 -17.68 25.84 1.64
N GLU A 143 -18.80 26.41 1.17
CA GLU A 143 -19.02 26.83 -0.22
C GLU A 143 -18.04 27.91 -0.71
N ASP A 144 -17.45 28.68 0.21
CA ASP A 144 -16.48 29.73 -0.05
C ASP A 144 -15.02 29.22 -0.01
N PHE A 145 -14.83 27.90 0.14
CA PHE A 145 -13.55 27.22 0.31
C PHE A 145 -12.76 27.65 1.56
N ASN A 146 -13.44 28.12 2.61
CA ASN A 146 -12.81 28.26 3.91
C ASN A 146 -12.82 26.93 4.64
N TYR A 147 -11.70 26.61 5.29
CA TYR A 147 -11.48 25.35 5.96
C TYR A 147 -11.82 25.42 7.46
N GLY A 148 -12.37 24.30 7.94
CA GLY A 148 -12.67 24.01 9.34
C GLY A 148 -12.54 22.51 9.61
N TYR A 149 -13.01 22.05 10.77
CA TYR A 149 -12.90 20.66 11.16
C TYR A 149 -14.14 20.14 11.86
N ILE A 150 -14.53 18.91 11.52
CA ILE A 150 -15.58 18.14 12.20
C ILE A 150 -14.97 17.09 13.12
N ASP A 151 -15.68 16.72 14.18
CA ASP A 151 -15.33 15.61 15.07
C ASP A 151 -15.88 14.26 14.56
N THR A 152 -15.59 13.18 15.30
CA THR A 152 -16.04 11.81 14.99
C THR A 152 -17.54 11.57 15.17
N GLU A 153 -18.29 12.58 15.61
CA GLU A 153 -19.75 12.59 15.70
C GLU A 153 -20.39 13.42 14.55
N GLY A 154 -19.58 14.12 13.75
CA GLY A 154 -20.04 14.97 12.66
C GLY A 154 -20.32 16.41 13.06
N ASN A 155 -19.97 16.80 14.28
CA ASN A 155 -20.15 18.19 14.72
C ASN A 155 -19.01 19.05 14.18
N LEU A 156 -19.34 20.23 13.64
CA LEU A 156 -18.35 21.25 13.30
C LEU A 156 -17.76 21.84 14.59
N VAL A 157 -16.54 21.43 14.93
CA VAL A 157 -15.83 21.83 16.16
C VAL A 157 -14.89 23.00 15.93
N VAL A 158 -14.30 23.09 14.73
CA VAL A 158 -13.53 24.26 14.30
C VAL A 158 -14.27 24.92 13.14
N PRO A 159 -14.79 26.15 13.30
CA PRO A 159 -15.53 26.85 12.25
C PRO A 159 -14.71 27.03 10.98
N CYS A 160 -15.38 26.98 9.82
CA CYS A 160 -14.78 27.28 8.53
C CYS A 160 -14.39 28.77 8.48
N ARG A 161 -13.10 29.05 8.64
CA ARG A 161 -12.59 30.43 8.66
C ARG A 161 -11.18 30.57 8.08
N TYR A 162 -10.47 29.47 7.87
CA TYR A 162 -9.09 29.46 7.40
C TYR A 162 -9.03 29.35 5.88
N ASN A 163 -8.06 30.01 5.24
CA ASN A 163 -7.86 29.92 3.80
C ASN A 163 -7.29 28.56 3.36
N SER A 164 -6.58 27.89 4.27
CA SER A 164 -6.09 26.52 4.12
C SER A 164 -5.92 25.89 5.50
N ALA A 165 -5.97 24.57 5.57
CA ALA A 165 -5.78 23.81 6.79
C ALA A 165 -5.18 22.45 6.42
N ASP A 166 -4.24 21.92 7.21
CA ASP A 166 -3.63 20.60 7.01
C ASP A 166 -4.29 19.56 7.94
N ASP A 167 -3.99 18.29 7.79
CA ASP A 167 -4.51 17.26 8.69
C ASP A 167 -3.88 17.37 10.08
N PHE A 168 -4.57 16.89 11.12
CA PHE A 168 -4.00 16.88 12.46
C PHE A 168 -2.87 15.85 12.56
N SER A 169 -1.80 16.21 13.29
CA SER A 169 -0.71 15.31 13.64
C SER A 169 -0.25 15.62 15.06
N GLU A 170 -0.19 14.59 15.91
CA GLU A 170 0.18 14.71 17.32
C GLU A 170 -0.68 15.72 18.11
N GLY A 171 -1.95 15.86 17.72
CA GLY A 171 -2.95 16.73 18.34
C GLY A 171 -2.91 18.19 17.86
N LEU A 172 -2.10 18.52 16.86
CA LEU A 172 -1.98 19.85 16.30
C LEU A 172 -2.16 19.85 14.78
N ALA A 173 -2.74 20.90 14.22
CA ALA A 173 -2.87 21.09 12.78
C ALA A 173 -2.30 22.43 12.35
N VAL A 174 -1.71 22.47 11.16
CA VAL A 174 -1.30 23.72 10.51
C VAL A 174 -2.53 24.37 9.88
N VAL A 175 -2.74 25.65 10.16
CA VAL A 175 -3.78 26.45 9.50
C VAL A 175 -3.18 27.71 8.92
N GLU A 176 -3.77 28.20 7.82
CA GLU A 176 -3.37 29.41 7.14
C GLU A 176 -4.50 30.44 7.14
N GLN A 177 -4.18 31.66 7.56
CA GLN A 177 -5.06 32.81 7.42
C GLN A 177 -4.26 34.01 6.96
N ASN A 178 -4.76 34.74 5.95
CA ASN A 178 -4.10 35.94 5.42
C ASN A 178 -2.63 35.68 5.03
N TRP A 179 -2.34 34.55 4.39
CA TRP A 179 -0.99 34.16 3.95
C TRP A 179 0.01 33.98 5.09
N ARG A 180 -0.49 33.65 6.28
CA ARG A 180 0.33 33.34 7.46
C ARG A 180 -0.16 32.07 8.11
N LYS A 181 0.81 31.23 8.47
CA LYS A 181 0.59 29.92 9.06
C LYS A 181 0.85 29.93 10.57
N GLY A 182 0.24 28.96 11.23
CA GLY A 182 0.51 28.59 12.62
C GLY A 182 -0.28 27.35 12.99
N TYR A 183 -0.26 27.00 14.26
CA TYR A 183 -0.82 25.75 14.77
C TYR A 183 -2.07 25.99 15.61
N ILE A 184 -3.05 25.12 15.44
CA ILE A 184 -4.22 24.99 16.31
C ILE A 184 -4.26 23.62 16.98
N ASP A 185 -4.89 23.54 18.15
CA ASP A 185 -5.23 22.26 18.77
C ASP A 185 -6.55 21.69 18.23
N VAL A 186 -6.90 20.48 18.68
CA VAL A 186 -8.12 19.77 18.28
C VAL A 186 -9.42 20.50 18.62
N ASP A 187 -9.38 21.47 19.54
CA ASP A 187 -10.54 22.29 19.90
C ASP A 187 -10.56 23.62 19.11
N GLY A 188 -9.57 23.83 18.22
CA GLY A 188 -9.44 25.02 17.39
C GLY A 188 -8.77 26.20 18.08
N ASN A 189 -8.18 26.00 19.26
CA ASN A 189 -7.43 27.04 19.95
C ASN A 189 -6.11 27.28 19.22
N GLU A 190 -5.78 28.55 18.96
CA GLU A 190 -4.51 28.94 18.37
C GLU A 190 -3.37 28.71 19.38
N MET A 191 -2.57 27.68 19.12
CA MET A 191 -1.40 27.33 19.93
C MET A 191 -0.23 28.24 19.61
N THR A 192 -0.13 28.68 18.35
CA THR A 192 0.80 29.72 17.93
C THR A 192 0.05 30.87 17.26
N PRO A 193 0.52 32.11 17.36
CA PRO A 193 0.08 33.17 16.47
C PRO A 193 0.26 32.76 15.00
N LEU A 194 -0.68 33.12 14.13
CA LEU A 194 -0.56 32.93 12.67
C LEU A 194 0.36 34.00 12.08
N ILE A 195 1.66 33.84 12.30
CA ILE A 195 2.70 34.81 11.91
C ILE A 195 3.79 34.22 11.02
N TYR A 196 3.82 32.90 10.87
CA TYR A 196 4.87 32.24 10.10
C TYR A 196 4.57 32.30 8.61
N TRP A 197 5.62 32.37 7.80
CA TRP A 197 5.48 32.28 6.34
C TRP A 197 5.18 30.84 5.91
N ASN A 198 5.77 29.86 6.60
CA ASN A 198 5.46 28.45 6.41
C ASN A 198 5.55 27.68 7.73
N ALA A 199 4.86 26.54 7.79
CA ALA A 199 4.86 25.60 8.90
C ALA A 199 4.69 24.19 8.33
N MET A 200 5.37 23.22 8.93
CA MET A 200 5.26 21.79 8.60
C MET A 200 4.45 21.09 9.70
N ASP A 201 3.88 19.93 9.38
CA ASP A 201 3.14 19.11 10.34
C ASP A 201 3.96 18.82 11.60
N PHE A 202 3.27 18.63 12.72
CA PHE A 202 3.93 18.19 13.95
C PHE A 202 4.44 16.76 13.78
N TYR A 203 5.72 16.55 14.12
CA TYR A 203 6.34 15.23 14.05
C TYR A 203 7.42 15.07 15.12
N ASN A 204 7.36 13.99 15.89
CA ASN A 204 8.21 13.72 17.04
C ASN A 204 8.22 14.87 18.08
N GLY A 205 7.08 15.53 18.27
CA GLY A 205 6.83 16.57 19.27
C GLY A 205 7.31 17.97 18.90
N MET A 206 7.70 18.20 17.65
CA MET A 206 8.22 19.48 17.17
C MET A 206 7.52 19.88 15.86
N GLY A 207 7.23 21.17 15.73
CA GLY A 207 6.75 21.78 14.48
C GLY A 207 7.85 22.64 13.86
N CYS A 208 8.22 22.39 12.60
CA CYS A 208 9.17 23.21 11.85
C CYS A 208 8.46 24.43 11.27
N VAL A 209 8.98 25.63 11.53
CA VAL A 209 8.38 26.91 11.11
C VAL A 209 9.39 27.75 10.34
N GLN A 210 8.89 28.60 9.44
CA GLN A 210 9.69 29.52 8.64
C GLN A 210 9.24 30.96 8.84
N ASN A 211 10.18 31.87 9.09
CA ASN A 211 9.88 33.30 9.21
C ASN A 211 9.81 33.98 7.83
N GLU A 212 9.52 35.29 7.81
CA GLU A 212 9.42 36.08 6.57
C GLU A 212 10.76 36.27 5.83
N GLU A 213 11.89 36.07 6.52
CA GLU A 213 13.24 36.10 5.92
C GLU A 213 13.60 34.77 5.23
N GLY A 214 12.72 33.76 5.34
CA GLY A 214 12.95 32.42 4.80
C GLY A 214 13.78 31.51 5.71
N LEU A 215 14.06 31.94 6.95
CA LEU A 215 14.83 31.15 7.92
C LEU A 215 13.92 30.24 8.74
N TYR A 216 14.43 29.04 9.04
CA TYR A 216 13.73 27.98 9.72
C TYR A 216 14.09 27.89 11.21
N GLY A 217 13.08 27.55 12.01
CA GLY A 217 13.14 27.32 13.45
C GLY A 217 12.13 26.25 13.87
N TYR A 218 11.93 26.06 15.18
CA TYR A 218 11.03 25.04 15.69
C TYR A 218 10.24 25.49 16.92
N VAL A 219 8.98 25.06 16.95
CA VAL A 219 8.06 25.19 18.09
C VAL A 219 7.81 23.84 18.75
N ASP A 220 7.56 23.84 20.06
CA ASP A 220 7.08 22.64 20.77
C ASP A 220 5.55 22.52 20.74
N ALA A 221 5.02 21.41 21.26
CA ALA A 221 3.59 21.13 21.30
C ALA A 221 2.75 22.12 22.13
N THR A 222 3.38 22.99 22.93
CA THR A 222 2.68 24.09 23.63
C THR A 222 2.55 25.34 22.75
N GLY A 223 3.10 25.31 21.53
CA GLY A 223 3.20 26.44 20.62
C GLY A 223 4.33 27.40 20.95
N ARG A 224 5.22 27.04 21.88
CA ARG A 224 6.35 27.87 22.24
C ARG A 224 7.48 27.68 21.22
N GLU A 225 8.04 28.76 20.72
CA GLU A 225 9.32 28.71 19.98
C GLU A 225 10.44 28.26 20.92
N VAL A 226 10.99 27.07 20.63
CA VAL A 226 12.12 26.49 21.39
C VAL A 226 13.43 26.76 20.66
N ILE A 227 13.39 26.78 19.33
CA ILE A 227 14.55 27.01 18.48
C ILE A 227 14.21 28.17 17.53
N PRO A 228 14.83 29.35 17.72
CA PRO A 228 14.55 30.51 16.89
C PRO A 228 14.85 30.27 15.41
N CYS A 229 14.09 30.94 14.53
CA CYS A 229 14.35 30.92 13.10
C CYS A 229 15.73 31.49 12.78
N GLN A 230 16.68 30.61 12.44
CA GLN A 230 18.06 30.98 12.16
C GLN A 230 18.73 30.10 11.10
N PHE A 231 18.07 29.02 10.67
CA PHE A 231 18.64 28.06 9.72
C PHE A 231 18.17 28.36 8.30
N GLU A 232 19.07 28.20 7.33
CA GLU A 232 18.77 28.41 5.90
C GLU A 232 17.86 27.29 5.34
N SER A 233 17.89 26.13 5.97
CA SER A 233 17.09 24.95 5.65
C SER A 233 16.99 24.07 6.89
N ALA A 234 15.87 23.38 7.06
CA ALA A 234 15.60 22.50 8.19
C ALA A 234 14.64 21.39 7.76
N ASP A 235 14.79 20.21 8.34
CA ASP A 235 13.91 19.06 8.13
C ASP A 235 13.16 18.70 9.43
N PHE A 236 12.29 17.69 9.39
CA PHE A 236 11.64 17.16 10.59
C PHE A 236 12.66 16.60 11.60
N PHE A 237 12.21 16.44 12.86
CA PHE A 237 12.95 15.65 13.84
C PHE A 237 12.73 14.16 13.58
N TYR A 238 13.81 13.41 13.36
CA TYR A 238 13.79 11.96 13.22
C TYR A 238 14.33 11.32 14.50
N GLY A 239 13.43 10.97 15.42
CA GLY A 239 13.79 10.65 16.79
C GLY A 239 14.17 11.92 17.57
N ASP A 240 15.45 12.05 17.94
CA ASP A 240 15.94 13.16 18.77
C ASP A 240 16.79 14.18 18.02
N VAL A 241 16.94 14.02 16.69
CA VAL A 241 17.77 14.91 15.88
C VAL A 241 17.08 15.41 14.61
N ALA A 242 17.47 16.59 14.16
CA ALA A 242 17.06 17.17 12.88
C ALA A 242 18.27 17.68 12.09
N PRO A 243 18.34 17.43 10.77
CA PRO A 243 19.25 18.12 9.88
C PRO A 243 18.88 19.59 9.70
N VAL A 244 19.88 20.46 9.83
CA VAL A 244 19.75 21.90 9.59
C VAL A 244 20.94 22.43 8.81
N CYS A 245 20.69 23.38 7.92
CA CYS A 245 21.70 24.10 7.16
C CYS A 245 22.03 25.43 7.82
N LEU A 246 23.31 25.66 8.08
CA LEU A 246 23.84 26.93 8.57
C LEU A 246 25.14 27.23 7.82
N ASP A 247 25.27 28.45 7.31
CA ASP A 247 26.41 28.91 6.51
C ASP A 247 26.67 28.00 5.29
N GLY A 248 25.60 27.54 4.62
CA GLY A 248 25.66 26.68 3.43
C GLY A 248 26.12 25.24 3.66
N SER A 249 26.16 24.76 4.92
CA SER A 249 26.49 23.38 5.25
C SER A 249 25.53 22.78 6.29
N TYR A 250 25.24 21.49 6.14
CA TYR A 250 24.37 20.74 7.01
C TYR A 250 25.11 20.15 8.22
N GLY A 251 24.45 20.24 9.38
CA GLY A 251 24.78 19.55 10.62
C GLY A 251 23.51 19.00 11.27
N LEU A 252 23.64 18.38 12.44
CA LEU A 252 22.52 17.79 13.17
C LEU A 252 22.36 18.47 14.53
N ILE A 253 21.14 18.88 14.86
CA ILE A 253 20.77 19.50 16.14
C ILE A 253 19.86 18.58 16.95
N ASP A 254 19.86 18.74 18.28
CA ASP A 254 18.87 18.16 19.18
C ASP A 254 17.63 19.06 19.34
N LYS A 255 16.61 18.58 20.07
CA LYS A 255 15.36 19.33 20.33
C LYS A 255 15.53 20.63 21.12
N THR A 256 16.73 20.90 21.66
CA THR A 256 17.06 22.17 22.32
C THR A 256 17.73 23.16 21.36
N GLY A 257 17.99 22.75 20.12
CA GLY A 257 18.72 23.53 19.11
C GLY A 257 20.24 23.42 19.23
N LYS A 258 20.76 22.55 20.10
CA LYS A 258 22.20 22.36 20.25
C LYS A 258 22.70 21.37 19.20
N PHE A 259 23.81 21.69 18.55
CA PHE A 259 24.47 20.78 17.62
C PHE A 259 24.92 19.49 18.32
N VAL A 260 24.38 18.36 17.87
CA VAL A 260 24.86 17.01 18.15
C VAL A 260 26.09 16.71 17.30
N SER A 261 26.08 17.18 16.05
CA SER A 261 27.25 17.20 15.18
C SER A 261 27.29 18.48 14.34
N ALA A 262 28.48 19.10 14.28
CA ALA A 262 28.68 20.39 13.62
C ALA A 262 28.41 20.33 12.11
N THR A 263 28.21 21.50 11.49
CA THR A 263 28.03 21.58 10.05
C THR A 263 29.29 21.11 9.30
N ARG A 264 29.11 20.25 8.30
CA ARG A 264 30.23 19.64 7.56
C ARG A 264 29.96 19.44 6.07
N TYR A 265 28.74 19.02 5.72
CA TYR A 265 28.42 18.58 4.36
C TYR A 265 27.52 19.59 3.66
N LYS A 266 27.80 19.89 2.39
CA LYS A 266 26.94 20.79 1.59
C LYS A 266 25.58 20.20 1.23
N SER A 267 25.45 18.88 1.32
CA SER A 267 24.23 18.14 1.07
C SER A 267 24.15 17.00 2.08
N MET A 268 23.01 16.92 2.76
CA MET A 268 22.66 15.86 3.68
C MET A 268 21.18 15.53 3.51
N GLY A 269 20.81 14.28 3.71
CA GLY A 269 19.41 13.91 3.86
C GLY A 269 19.25 12.69 4.77
N VAL A 270 18.00 12.40 5.12
CA VAL A 270 17.68 11.41 6.15
C VAL A 270 17.25 10.08 5.53
N CYS A 271 17.75 8.97 6.08
CA CYS A 271 17.23 7.63 5.79
C CYS A 271 16.46 7.07 6.99
N SER A 272 16.95 7.30 8.20
CA SER A 272 16.30 6.93 9.46
C SER A 272 16.82 7.83 10.59
N SER A 273 16.32 7.65 11.82
CA SER A 273 16.79 8.39 13.00
C SER A 273 18.29 8.24 13.30
N ASN A 274 18.96 7.22 12.73
CA ASN A 274 20.38 6.93 12.96
C ASN A 274 21.21 6.83 11.67
N LEU A 275 20.62 7.02 10.49
CA LEU A 275 21.31 6.90 9.20
C LEU A 275 21.00 8.10 8.32
N PHE A 276 22.05 8.79 7.90
CA PHE A 276 21.97 9.96 7.03
C PHE A 276 22.87 9.75 5.82
N TYR A 277 22.44 10.25 4.67
CA TYR A 277 23.31 10.30 3.50
C TYR A 277 23.95 11.68 3.35
N TYR A 278 25.15 11.73 2.80
CA TYR A 278 25.87 12.96 2.50
C TYR A 278 26.36 12.95 1.05
N GLY A 279 26.45 14.14 0.44
CA GLY A 279 27.01 14.32 -0.90
C GLY A 279 28.47 14.79 -0.88
N GLU A 280 29.34 14.16 -1.66
CA GLU A 280 30.75 14.53 -1.85
C GLU A 280 31.18 14.20 -3.29
N ASP A 281 31.77 15.17 -4.00
CA ASP A 281 32.24 15.03 -5.39
C ASP A 281 31.19 14.44 -6.38
N GLY A 282 29.91 14.75 -6.16
CA GLY A 282 28.80 14.26 -7.00
C GLY A 282 28.40 12.81 -6.72
N LEU A 283 28.97 12.20 -5.67
CA LEU A 283 28.62 10.88 -5.16
C LEU A 283 28.01 10.99 -3.77
N TYR A 284 27.36 9.93 -3.33
CA TYR A 284 26.74 9.84 -2.02
C TYR A 284 27.35 8.73 -1.18
N GLY A 285 27.49 9.03 0.11
CA GLY A 285 27.89 8.10 1.17
C GLY A 285 26.93 8.19 2.35
N PHE A 286 27.20 7.41 3.40
CA PHE A 286 26.36 7.32 4.59
C PHE A 286 27.16 7.62 5.86
N VAL A 287 26.51 8.30 6.80
CA VAL A 287 27.04 8.65 8.12
C VAL A 287 26.03 8.37 9.23
N ASP A 288 26.54 8.22 10.45
CA ASP A 288 25.72 8.18 11.66
C ASP A 288 25.36 9.59 12.18
N VAL A 289 24.64 9.65 13.31
CA VAL A 289 24.26 10.91 13.99
C VAL A 289 25.43 11.79 14.44
N ARG A 290 26.62 11.20 14.63
CA ARG A 290 27.86 11.92 14.96
C ARG A 290 28.64 12.31 13.70
N GLN A 291 28.08 12.04 12.53
CA GLN A 291 28.70 12.19 11.23
C GLN A 291 29.98 11.35 11.05
N ASN A 292 30.07 10.20 11.74
CA ASN A 292 31.07 9.19 11.44
C ASN A 292 30.71 8.52 10.11
N VAL A 293 31.67 8.42 9.20
CA VAL A 293 31.46 7.79 7.89
C VAL A 293 31.26 6.28 8.08
N LEU A 294 30.04 5.82 7.78
CA LEU A 294 29.66 4.40 7.78
C LEU A 294 29.99 3.77 6.43
N THR A 295 29.63 4.47 5.35
CA THR A 295 30.01 4.11 3.97
C THR A 295 30.52 5.35 3.25
N PRO A 296 31.76 5.33 2.72
CA PRO A 296 32.30 6.43 1.93
C PRO A 296 31.47 6.73 0.67
N ALA A 297 31.56 7.97 0.19
CA ALA A 297 30.88 8.41 -1.01
C ALA A 297 31.30 7.59 -2.23
N ARG A 298 30.36 6.80 -2.77
CA ARG A 298 30.61 5.91 -3.92
C ARG A 298 29.39 5.65 -4.81
N TYR A 299 28.21 6.05 -4.36
CA TYR A 299 26.96 5.85 -5.07
C TYR A 299 26.61 7.08 -5.90
N ASN A 300 26.19 6.89 -7.13
CA ASN A 300 25.79 8.00 -8.00
C ASN A 300 24.31 8.40 -7.82
N LYS A 301 23.55 7.61 -7.07
CA LYS A 301 22.15 7.90 -6.71
C LYS A 301 21.78 7.21 -5.40
N ILE A 302 20.97 7.89 -4.59
CA ILE A 302 20.22 7.32 -3.46
C ILE A 302 18.74 7.49 -3.78
N ASP A 303 17.95 6.48 -3.44
CA ASP A 303 16.49 6.47 -3.59
C ASP A 303 15.84 6.24 -2.21
N ASN A 304 14.51 6.10 -2.19
CA ASN A 304 13.73 6.04 -0.95
C ASN A 304 14.24 4.99 0.07
N CYS A 305 14.18 5.35 1.34
CA CYS A 305 14.34 4.42 2.46
C CYS A 305 12.96 3.85 2.82
N ARG A 306 12.81 2.53 2.81
CA ARG A 306 11.59 1.87 3.30
C ARG A 306 11.96 0.56 4.00
N GLU A 307 11.36 0.34 5.16
CA GLU A 307 11.61 -0.83 6.02
C GLU A 307 13.09 -1.10 6.36
N GLY A 308 13.86 -0.03 6.58
CA GLY A 308 15.28 -0.11 6.94
C GLY A 308 16.22 -0.42 5.77
N MET A 309 15.75 -0.30 4.53
CA MET A 309 16.52 -0.54 3.32
C MET A 309 16.54 0.71 2.44
N VAL A 310 17.74 1.15 2.07
CA VAL A 310 17.98 2.30 1.19
C VAL A 310 18.43 1.78 -0.17
N ALA A 311 17.65 2.05 -1.21
CA ALA A 311 18.07 1.72 -2.58
C ALA A 311 19.18 2.67 -3.04
N VAL A 312 20.25 2.10 -3.58
CA VAL A 312 21.44 2.84 -4.03
C VAL A 312 21.84 2.43 -5.44
N ALA A 313 22.36 3.36 -6.22
CA ALA A 313 22.89 3.07 -7.54
C ALA A 313 24.40 3.29 -7.61
N GLN A 314 25.09 2.37 -8.27
CA GLN A 314 26.50 2.47 -8.63
C GLN A 314 26.67 1.98 -10.07
N GLN A 315 27.34 2.79 -10.91
CA GLN A 315 27.62 2.44 -12.32
C GLN A 315 26.36 2.02 -13.12
N GLY A 316 25.23 2.66 -12.86
CA GLY A 316 23.96 2.40 -13.56
C GLY A 316 23.24 1.13 -13.13
N LYS A 317 23.70 0.45 -12.08
CA LYS A 317 23.01 -0.68 -11.45
C LYS A 317 22.62 -0.35 -10.02
N TYR A 318 21.59 -1.02 -9.54
CA TYR A 318 20.96 -0.80 -8.24
C TYR A 318 21.24 -1.95 -7.28
N GLY A 319 21.39 -1.58 -6.01
CA GLY A 319 21.56 -2.45 -4.85
C GLY A 319 20.90 -1.81 -3.63
N PHE A 320 21.19 -2.31 -2.43
CA PHE A 320 20.61 -1.80 -1.20
C PHE A 320 21.60 -1.76 -0.04
N VAL A 321 21.44 -0.72 0.78
CA VAL A 321 22.15 -0.48 2.04
C VAL A 321 21.18 -0.61 3.21
N ASN A 322 21.61 -1.23 4.31
CA ASN A 322 20.80 -1.38 5.52
C ASN A 322 20.91 -0.16 6.45
N GLU A 323 20.17 -0.15 7.57
CA GLU A 323 20.19 0.95 8.57
C GLU A 323 21.55 1.18 9.25
N LYS A 324 22.48 0.23 9.17
CA LYS A 324 23.86 0.39 9.67
C LYS A 324 24.79 1.03 8.65
N GLY A 325 24.27 1.40 7.47
CA GLY A 325 25.05 1.92 6.37
C GLY A 325 25.85 0.84 5.63
N GLU A 326 25.56 -0.45 5.83
CA GLU A 326 26.27 -1.56 5.18
C GLU A 326 25.56 -1.94 3.87
N GLU A 327 26.32 -2.14 2.79
CA GLU A 327 25.77 -2.73 1.56
C GLU A 327 25.46 -4.21 1.78
N VAL A 328 24.17 -4.54 1.83
CA VAL A 328 23.70 -5.91 2.01
C VAL A 328 23.31 -6.56 0.68
N ILE A 329 22.94 -5.75 -0.32
CA ILE A 329 22.61 -6.22 -1.67
C ILE A 329 23.46 -5.42 -2.67
N PRO A 330 24.35 -6.08 -3.42
CA PRO A 330 25.27 -5.37 -4.31
C PRO A 330 24.54 -4.74 -5.50
N CYS A 331 25.15 -3.70 -6.09
CA CYS A 331 24.62 -3.01 -7.26
C CYS A 331 24.68 -3.86 -8.54
N ILE A 332 23.78 -4.83 -8.67
CA ILE A 332 23.74 -5.80 -9.79
C ILE A 332 22.44 -5.73 -10.61
N TYR A 333 21.41 -5.05 -10.12
CA TYR A 333 20.09 -4.98 -10.76
C TYR A 333 20.00 -3.78 -11.71
N SER A 334 19.35 -3.94 -12.86
CA SER A 334 19.09 -2.82 -13.77
C SER A 334 17.93 -1.94 -13.31
N ARG A 335 17.05 -2.46 -12.46
CA ARG A 335 15.92 -1.74 -11.85
C ARG A 335 15.53 -2.40 -10.53
N VAL A 336 15.13 -1.59 -9.57
CA VAL A 336 14.57 -2.02 -8.28
C VAL A 336 13.35 -1.17 -7.92
N ASN A 337 12.41 -1.74 -7.18
CA ASN A 337 11.40 -1.00 -6.43
C ASN A 337 11.79 -0.98 -4.94
N TRP A 338 11.14 -0.13 -4.13
CA TRP A 338 11.32 -0.14 -2.67
C TRP A 338 10.89 -1.47 -2.05
N PHE A 339 11.44 -1.76 -0.87
CA PHE A 339 10.98 -2.87 -0.05
C PHE A 339 9.57 -2.59 0.47
N ASP A 340 8.72 -3.60 0.37
CA ASP A 340 7.39 -3.62 0.93
C ASP A 340 7.10 -5.01 1.47
N GLN A 341 6.72 -5.08 2.74
CA GLN A 341 6.52 -6.29 3.52
C GLN A 341 7.66 -7.31 3.39
N GLY A 342 8.92 -6.86 3.45
CA GLY A 342 10.09 -7.74 3.40
C GLY A 342 10.66 -8.05 2.01
N PHE A 343 10.01 -7.63 0.91
CA PHE A 343 10.43 -7.99 -0.45
C PHE A 343 10.50 -6.78 -1.38
N ALA A 344 11.37 -6.85 -2.38
CA ALA A 344 11.53 -5.81 -3.40
C ALA A 344 11.46 -6.42 -4.79
N ARG A 345 10.73 -5.77 -5.71
CA ARG A 345 10.73 -6.15 -7.12
C ARG A 345 12.03 -5.71 -7.78
N VAL A 346 12.66 -6.60 -8.53
CA VAL A 346 13.94 -6.34 -9.19
C VAL A 346 13.98 -6.85 -10.62
N ALA A 347 14.88 -6.28 -11.42
CA ALA A 347 15.18 -6.73 -12.76
C ALA A 347 16.69 -6.88 -12.98
N ARG A 348 17.12 -7.97 -13.62
CA ARG A 348 18.50 -8.15 -14.10
C ARG A 348 18.53 -9.13 -15.28
N ASN A 349 19.43 -8.92 -16.23
CA ASN A 349 19.69 -9.85 -17.34
C ASN A 349 18.43 -10.29 -18.12
N GLY A 350 17.49 -9.37 -18.36
CA GLY A 350 16.24 -9.68 -19.05
C GLY A 350 15.26 -10.53 -18.23
N ARG A 351 15.49 -10.69 -16.93
CA ARG A 351 14.57 -11.34 -15.98
C ARG A 351 14.03 -10.33 -14.97
N VAL A 352 12.81 -10.58 -14.49
CA VAL A 352 12.10 -9.79 -13.49
C VAL A 352 11.57 -10.72 -12.40
N GLY A 353 11.60 -10.27 -11.15
CA GLY A 353 11.03 -11.02 -10.04
C GLY A 353 11.21 -10.29 -8.72
N TYR A 354 11.33 -11.04 -7.63
CA TYR A 354 11.40 -10.48 -6.28
C TYR A 354 12.58 -11.04 -5.49
N ILE A 355 13.13 -10.19 -4.62
CA ILE A 355 14.14 -10.54 -3.62
C ILE A 355 13.63 -10.23 -2.22
N ASP A 356 14.15 -10.93 -1.21
CA ASP A 356 13.99 -10.52 0.19
C ASP A 356 15.11 -9.56 0.65
N LYS A 357 15.03 -9.11 1.91
CA LYS A 357 16.00 -8.16 2.52
C LYS A 357 17.43 -8.68 2.60
N THR A 358 17.65 -9.98 2.46
CA THR A 358 18.99 -10.59 2.41
C THR A 358 19.56 -10.60 1.00
N GLY A 359 18.75 -10.26 0.00
CA GLY A 359 19.09 -10.39 -1.42
C GLY A 359 18.83 -11.77 -2.01
N ARG A 360 18.18 -12.68 -1.27
CA ARG A 360 17.77 -13.97 -1.81
C ARG A 360 16.69 -13.74 -2.86
N GLU A 361 16.93 -14.25 -4.06
CA GLU A 361 15.97 -14.26 -5.15
C GLU A 361 14.91 -15.32 -4.89
N ILE A 362 13.68 -14.87 -4.66
CA ILE A 362 12.53 -15.75 -4.48
C ILE A 362 12.20 -16.40 -5.82
N PHE A 363 12.20 -15.60 -6.88
CA PHE A 363 12.20 -16.05 -8.26
C PHE A 363 12.70 -14.94 -9.19
N LEU A 364 13.21 -15.33 -10.36
CA LEU A 364 13.47 -14.44 -11.48
C LEU A 364 13.02 -15.11 -12.77
N LEU A 365 12.01 -14.53 -13.41
CA LEU A 365 11.41 -15.09 -14.62
C LEU A 365 11.69 -14.19 -15.84
N PRO A 366 11.72 -14.71 -17.07
CA PRO A 366 11.99 -13.90 -18.25
C PRO A 366 11.02 -12.72 -18.40
N SER A 367 11.52 -11.53 -18.77
CA SER A 367 10.72 -10.30 -18.79
C SER A 367 9.64 -10.29 -19.88
N ASN A 368 9.82 -11.06 -20.94
CA ASN A 368 8.82 -11.28 -21.99
C ASN A 368 7.74 -12.28 -21.57
N SER A 369 7.90 -12.93 -20.42
CA SER A 369 6.95 -13.91 -19.94
C SER A 369 5.79 -13.29 -19.18
N PHE A 370 5.66 -11.97 -18.93
CA PHE A 370 4.50 -11.44 -18.17
C PHE A 370 4.08 -10.03 -18.59
N SER A 371 2.77 -9.77 -18.61
CA SER A 371 2.16 -8.44 -18.84
C SER A 371 2.11 -7.60 -17.56
N SER A 372 2.02 -8.24 -16.38
CA SER A 372 2.01 -7.57 -15.08
C SER A 372 2.49 -8.47 -13.95
N ALA A 373 2.93 -7.86 -12.85
CA ALA A 373 3.39 -8.53 -11.64
C ALA A 373 2.90 -7.73 -10.42
N SER A 374 2.13 -8.36 -9.55
CA SER A 374 1.65 -7.79 -8.29
C SER A 374 1.96 -8.73 -7.13
N ARG A 375 2.14 -8.17 -5.94
CA ARG A 375 2.18 -8.93 -4.69
C ARG A 375 0.96 -8.57 -3.88
N SER A 376 0.40 -9.57 -3.22
CA SER A 376 -0.66 -9.37 -2.24
C SER A 376 -0.10 -9.01 -0.87
N GLY A 377 -0.92 -8.35 -0.05
CA GLY A 377 -0.69 -8.26 1.39
C GLY A 377 -0.71 -9.59 2.15
N PHE A 378 -0.95 -10.71 1.45
CA PHE A 378 -1.18 -12.06 2.00
C PHE A 378 -0.09 -13.06 1.63
N GLY A 379 1.10 -12.59 1.26
CA GLY A 379 2.25 -13.48 1.00
C GLY A 379 2.17 -14.28 -0.30
N VAL A 380 1.46 -13.79 -1.31
CA VAL A 380 1.51 -14.36 -2.67
C VAL A 380 1.92 -13.35 -3.72
N PHE A 381 2.61 -13.83 -4.75
CA PHE A 381 2.99 -13.09 -5.94
C PHE A 381 2.18 -13.59 -7.14
N CYS A 382 1.47 -12.68 -7.81
CA CYS A 382 0.64 -12.99 -8.98
C CYS A 382 1.26 -12.40 -10.25
N PHE A 383 1.24 -13.19 -11.32
CA PHE A 383 1.77 -12.80 -12.63
C PHE A 383 0.81 -13.18 -13.73
N GLU A 384 0.59 -12.28 -14.69
CA GLU A 384 -0.24 -12.57 -15.85
C GLU A 384 0.64 -12.72 -17.11
N SER A 385 0.42 -13.77 -17.90
CA SER A 385 1.10 -14.00 -19.17
C SER A 385 0.19 -14.69 -20.18
N GLY A 386 0.01 -14.11 -21.37
CA GLY A 386 -0.72 -14.77 -22.44
C GLY A 386 -2.17 -15.17 -22.08
N GLY A 387 -2.76 -14.53 -21.06
CA GLY A 387 -4.08 -14.87 -20.51
C GLY A 387 -4.07 -15.89 -19.36
N GLU A 388 -2.90 -16.37 -18.94
CA GLU A 388 -2.73 -17.24 -17.77
C GLU A 388 -2.22 -16.47 -16.56
N VAL A 389 -2.70 -16.83 -15.36
CA VAL A 389 -2.23 -16.27 -14.08
C VAL A 389 -1.37 -17.31 -13.35
N PHE A 390 -0.18 -16.89 -12.93
CA PHE A 390 0.78 -17.67 -12.15
C PHE A 390 0.86 -17.11 -10.74
N ILE A 391 0.83 -17.99 -9.75
CA ILE A 391 0.82 -17.59 -8.35
C ILE A 391 1.97 -18.28 -7.63
N PHE A 392 2.73 -17.52 -6.84
CA PHE A 392 3.86 -18.01 -6.05
C PHE A 392 3.72 -17.60 -4.59
N ASP A 393 4.19 -18.42 -3.66
CA ASP A 393 4.34 -18.04 -2.25
C ASP A 393 5.65 -17.26 -1.97
N GLU A 394 5.85 -16.88 -0.71
CA GLU A 394 7.06 -16.19 -0.20
C GLU A 394 8.33 -17.02 -0.26
N GLU A 395 8.20 -18.33 -0.42
CA GLU A 395 9.30 -19.26 -0.61
C GLU A 395 9.66 -19.45 -2.10
N GLY A 396 8.81 -18.99 -3.02
CA GLY A 396 8.98 -19.13 -4.47
C GLY A 396 8.36 -20.39 -5.06
N ASN A 397 7.52 -21.10 -4.31
CA ASN A 397 6.78 -22.26 -4.79
C ASN A 397 5.55 -21.83 -5.58
N ARG A 398 5.26 -22.53 -6.67
CA ARG A 398 4.07 -22.26 -7.51
C ARG A 398 2.83 -22.87 -6.87
N LEU A 399 1.75 -22.08 -6.79
CA LEU A 399 0.45 -22.47 -6.24
C LEU A 399 -0.59 -22.68 -7.35
N ASP A 400 -1.53 -23.59 -7.11
CA ASP A 400 -2.74 -23.78 -7.92
C ASP A 400 -3.88 -22.85 -7.50
N SER A 401 -5.05 -22.98 -8.15
CA SER A 401 -6.24 -22.18 -7.84
C SER A 401 -6.85 -22.45 -6.45
N ASN A 402 -6.35 -23.44 -5.73
CA ASN A 402 -6.77 -23.78 -4.37
C ASN A 402 -5.72 -23.38 -3.32
N GLY A 403 -4.62 -22.74 -3.73
CA GLY A 403 -3.52 -22.37 -2.84
C GLY A 403 -2.60 -23.55 -2.47
N LEU A 404 -2.69 -24.68 -3.18
CA LEU A 404 -1.82 -25.84 -2.97
C LEU A 404 -0.60 -25.77 -3.88
N GLU A 405 0.55 -26.21 -3.38
CA GLU A 405 1.77 -26.33 -4.19
C GLU A 405 1.55 -27.27 -5.39
N THR A 406 1.91 -26.83 -6.58
CA THR A 406 1.88 -27.67 -7.79
C THR A 406 3.20 -28.43 -7.93
N PRO A 407 3.24 -29.78 -7.81
CA PRO A 407 4.47 -30.53 -8.00
C PRO A 407 4.87 -30.57 -9.49
N GLY A 408 6.14 -30.31 -9.80
CA GLY A 408 6.73 -30.64 -11.10
C GLY A 408 6.91 -29.52 -12.12
N VAL A 409 6.62 -28.26 -11.77
CA VAL A 409 7.11 -27.10 -12.54
C VAL A 409 8.26 -26.50 -11.75
N ALA A 410 9.44 -26.46 -12.35
CA ALA A 410 10.68 -26.01 -11.73
C ALA A 410 10.46 -24.84 -10.75
N SER A 411 10.87 -25.02 -9.49
CA SER A 411 11.19 -23.91 -8.60
C SER A 411 12.03 -22.92 -9.39
N ALA A 412 11.72 -21.63 -9.31
CA ALA A 412 12.24 -20.58 -10.17
C ALA A 412 13.74 -20.25 -9.99
N GLY A 413 14.54 -21.24 -9.56
CA GLY A 413 15.98 -21.21 -9.42
C GLY A 413 16.75 -22.24 -10.25
N SER A 414 16.11 -22.99 -11.17
CA SER A 414 16.86 -23.91 -12.06
C SER A 414 16.98 -23.40 -13.49
N ASP A 415 18.22 -23.01 -13.85
CA ASP A 415 18.61 -22.69 -15.22
C ASP A 415 18.50 -23.92 -16.11
N ALA A 416 17.66 -23.85 -17.14
CA ALA A 416 17.76 -24.70 -18.31
C ALA A 416 17.69 -23.81 -19.56
N SER A 417 18.87 -23.58 -20.15
CA SER A 417 19.02 -23.03 -21.49
C SER A 417 18.29 -23.91 -22.51
N ALA A 418 17.38 -23.33 -23.30
CA ALA A 418 16.82 -23.97 -24.48
C ALA A 418 16.97 -23.03 -25.68
N GLY A 419 17.51 -23.60 -26.75
CA GLY A 419 18.09 -22.89 -27.89
C GLY A 419 17.06 -22.29 -28.84
N SER A 420 17.57 -21.32 -29.58
CA SER A 420 16.97 -20.63 -30.71
C SER A 420 16.43 -21.56 -31.80
N GLY A 421 15.21 -21.28 -32.27
CA GLY A 421 14.68 -21.79 -33.53
C GLY A 421 13.73 -20.76 -34.14
N ALA A 422 14.20 -20.04 -35.15
CA ALA A 422 13.42 -19.07 -35.92
C ALA A 422 12.53 -19.76 -36.97
N GLY A 423 11.37 -19.19 -37.26
CA GLY A 423 10.52 -19.56 -38.39
C GLY A 423 9.31 -18.64 -38.51
N GLY A 424 9.37 -17.67 -39.43
CA GLY A 424 8.27 -16.75 -39.73
C GLY A 424 7.23 -17.33 -40.70
N GLY A 425 6.06 -16.70 -40.75
CA GLY A 425 5.04 -16.96 -41.76
C GLY A 425 3.73 -16.23 -41.45
N SER A 426 3.41 -15.20 -42.24
CA SER A 426 2.11 -14.51 -42.19
C SER A 426 1.03 -15.35 -42.86
N GLY A 427 -0.22 -15.28 -42.40
CA GLY A 427 -1.37 -15.81 -43.14
C GLY A 427 -2.67 -15.72 -42.36
N VAL A 428 -3.52 -14.75 -42.71
CA VAL A 428 -4.94 -14.72 -42.36
C VAL A 428 -5.67 -15.75 -43.22
N VAL A 429 -6.29 -16.79 -42.64
CA VAL A 429 -7.38 -17.55 -43.29
C VAL A 429 -8.36 -18.13 -42.24
N VAL A 430 -9.59 -17.62 -42.30
CA VAL A 430 -10.93 -18.25 -42.20
C VAL A 430 -11.12 -19.47 -41.27
N VAL A 431 -12.09 -19.32 -40.36
CA VAL A 431 -12.67 -20.36 -39.50
C VAL A 431 -13.55 -21.31 -40.34
N PRO A 432 -13.28 -22.62 -40.41
CA PRO A 432 -14.26 -23.61 -40.83
C PRO A 432 -15.04 -24.12 -39.60
N SER A 433 -16.34 -24.35 -39.81
CA SER A 433 -17.23 -25.05 -38.88
C SER A 433 -16.65 -26.38 -38.42
N VAL A 434 -16.56 -26.59 -37.11
CA VAL A 434 -16.09 -27.87 -36.54
C VAL A 434 -17.29 -28.77 -36.24
N SER A 435 -17.44 -29.80 -37.05
CA SER A 435 -18.10 -31.05 -36.69
C SER A 435 -17.29 -31.78 -35.61
N VAL A 436 -18.01 -32.47 -34.72
CA VAL A 436 -17.49 -33.18 -33.53
C VAL A 436 -16.31 -34.10 -33.88
N PRO A 437 -15.16 -34.01 -33.18
CA PRO A 437 -14.11 -35.00 -33.33
C PRO A 437 -14.55 -36.32 -32.69
N ALA A 438 -14.48 -37.39 -33.48
CA ALA A 438 -14.54 -38.76 -32.99
C ALA A 438 -13.34 -39.05 -32.06
N SER A 439 -13.62 -39.81 -31.02
CA SER A 439 -12.72 -40.22 -29.94
C SER A 439 -11.44 -40.90 -30.42
N THR A 440 -10.29 -40.41 -29.98
CA THR A 440 -9.09 -41.23 -29.75
C THR A 440 -8.38 -40.80 -28.46
N GLY A 441 -8.40 -41.70 -27.47
CA GLY A 441 -7.44 -41.84 -26.37
C GLY A 441 -7.01 -40.60 -25.56
N SER A 442 -7.76 -40.26 -24.52
CA SER A 442 -7.23 -39.72 -23.24
C SER A 442 -8.28 -39.93 -22.15
N SER A 443 -7.83 -40.35 -20.97
CA SER A 443 -8.63 -40.93 -19.88
C SER A 443 -9.87 -40.11 -19.51
N GLN A 444 -11.00 -40.79 -19.26
CA GLN A 444 -12.24 -40.25 -18.68
C GLN A 444 -12.08 -39.68 -17.25
N SER A 445 -10.86 -39.34 -16.81
CA SER A 445 -10.53 -38.93 -15.44
C SER A 445 -9.59 -37.71 -15.38
N ASP A 446 -9.50 -36.90 -16.43
CA ASP A 446 -8.69 -35.66 -16.44
C ASP A 446 -9.46 -34.49 -15.79
N PRO A 447 -9.08 -34.01 -14.59
CA PRO A 447 -9.77 -32.93 -13.88
C PRO A 447 -9.74 -31.59 -14.64
N SER A 448 -8.74 -31.40 -15.51
CA SER A 448 -8.55 -30.19 -16.31
C SER A 448 -9.71 -29.94 -17.27
N ARG A 449 -10.32 -31.02 -17.78
CA ARG A 449 -11.50 -30.93 -18.65
C ARG A 449 -12.74 -30.47 -17.90
N ARG A 450 -12.90 -30.88 -16.64
CA ARG A 450 -14.00 -30.42 -15.80
C ARG A 450 -13.90 -28.91 -15.55
N VAL A 451 -12.70 -28.42 -15.25
CA VAL A 451 -12.44 -26.98 -15.03
C VAL A 451 -12.77 -26.17 -16.29
N GLU A 452 -12.43 -26.67 -17.48
CA GLU A 452 -12.79 -26.03 -18.75
C GLU A 452 -14.31 -25.90 -18.93
N TRP A 453 -15.08 -26.93 -18.54
CA TRP A 453 -16.54 -26.89 -18.57
C TRP A 453 -17.14 -25.96 -17.50
N GLU A 454 -16.56 -25.87 -16.31
CA GLU A 454 -17.00 -24.96 -15.25
C GLU A 454 -16.75 -23.48 -15.63
N ILE A 455 -15.61 -23.15 -16.23
CA ILE A 455 -15.31 -21.81 -16.76
C ILE A 455 -16.30 -21.44 -17.86
N ARG A 456 -16.56 -22.37 -18.80
CA ARG A 456 -17.52 -22.16 -19.89
C ARG A 456 -18.95 -21.96 -19.39
N ARG A 457 -19.35 -22.69 -18.35
CA ARG A 457 -20.65 -22.52 -17.68
C ARG A 457 -20.77 -21.14 -17.04
N ASN A 458 -19.76 -20.71 -16.29
CA ASN A 458 -19.81 -19.45 -15.55
C ASN A 458 -19.88 -18.23 -16.49
N ARG A 459 -19.12 -18.24 -17.60
CA ARG A 459 -19.24 -17.21 -18.64
C ARG A 459 -20.64 -17.16 -19.28
N ALA A 460 -21.26 -18.31 -19.50
CA ALA A 460 -22.62 -18.38 -20.03
C ALA A 460 -23.67 -17.85 -19.04
N ILE A 461 -23.46 -18.04 -17.72
CA ILE A 461 -24.32 -17.49 -16.67
C ILE A 461 -24.22 -15.95 -16.62
N GLU A 462 -23.01 -15.40 -16.69
CA GLU A 462 -22.81 -13.95 -16.71
C GLU A 462 -23.47 -13.29 -17.93
N GLU A 463 -23.30 -13.86 -19.12
CA GLU A 463 -23.96 -13.37 -20.34
C GLU A 463 -25.48 -13.56 -20.29
N LEU A 464 -25.97 -14.63 -19.69
CA LEU A 464 -27.41 -14.84 -19.46
C LEU A 464 -27.98 -13.72 -18.57
N ALA A 465 -27.30 -13.36 -17.47
CA ALA A 465 -27.72 -12.28 -16.58
C ALA A 465 -27.77 -10.93 -17.32
N ARG A 466 -26.76 -10.62 -18.14
CA ARG A 466 -26.74 -9.40 -18.97
C ARG A 466 -27.89 -9.37 -19.98
N LEU A 467 -28.17 -10.49 -20.64
CA LEU A 467 -29.26 -10.58 -21.61
C LEU A 467 -30.64 -10.49 -20.96
N GLN A 468 -30.80 -11.00 -19.73
CA GLN A 468 -32.04 -10.87 -18.96
C GLN A 468 -32.34 -9.41 -18.59
N VAL A 469 -31.32 -8.63 -18.21
CA VAL A 469 -31.46 -7.18 -17.98
C VAL A 469 -31.88 -6.47 -19.27
N LYS A 470 -31.23 -6.76 -20.40
CA LYS A 470 -31.59 -6.18 -21.71
C LYS A 470 -32.99 -6.58 -22.19
N LEU A 471 -33.50 -7.76 -21.80
CA LEU A 471 -34.86 -8.19 -22.13
C LEU A 471 -35.92 -7.39 -21.36
N ILE A 472 -35.59 -6.85 -20.18
CA ILE A 472 -36.47 -5.94 -19.44
C ILE A 472 -36.63 -4.61 -20.19
N GLU A 473 -35.55 -4.15 -20.83
CA GLU A 473 -35.52 -2.90 -21.62
C GLU A 473 -36.19 -3.05 -23.00
N ASP A 474 -36.05 -4.21 -23.66
CA ASP A 474 -36.74 -4.54 -24.92
C ASP A 474 -37.42 -5.93 -24.87
N PRO A 475 -38.65 -6.02 -24.35
CA PRO A 475 -39.35 -7.30 -24.13
C PRO A 475 -39.74 -8.04 -25.41
N ASN A 476 -39.74 -7.37 -26.57
CA ASN A 476 -40.19 -7.94 -27.84
C ASN A 476 -39.03 -8.36 -28.76
N SER A 477 -37.78 -8.13 -28.35
CA SER A 477 -36.60 -8.51 -29.12
C SER A 477 -36.48 -10.03 -29.31
N ALA A 478 -36.78 -10.50 -30.52
CA ALA A 478 -36.57 -11.90 -30.91
C ALA A 478 -35.09 -12.30 -30.84
N TYR A 479 -34.17 -11.34 -31.07
CA TYR A 479 -32.73 -11.53 -30.98
C TYR A 479 -32.28 -11.82 -29.55
N ILE A 480 -32.73 -11.02 -28.56
CA ILE A 480 -32.38 -11.22 -27.14
C ILE A 480 -32.93 -12.56 -26.64
N LYS A 481 -34.19 -12.89 -26.97
CA LYS A 481 -34.80 -14.17 -26.60
C LYS A 481 -34.05 -15.37 -27.17
N HIS A 482 -33.58 -15.27 -28.42
CA HIS A 482 -32.77 -16.32 -29.06
C HIS A 482 -31.40 -16.50 -28.37
N ASN A 483 -30.73 -15.41 -28.01
CA ASN A 483 -29.45 -15.47 -27.31
C ASN A 483 -29.58 -16.01 -25.89
N ILE A 484 -30.66 -15.67 -25.17
CA ILE A 484 -30.98 -16.26 -23.86
C ILE A 484 -31.12 -17.78 -23.97
N GLN A 485 -31.92 -18.26 -24.93
CA GLN A 485 -32.08 -19.70 -25.16
C GLN A 485 -30.75 -20.37 -25.49
N THR A 486 -29.89 -19.70 -26.26
CA THR A 486 -28.55 -20.19 -26.61
C THR A 486 -27.66 -20.33 -25.37
N GLN A 487 -27.62 -19.33 -24.49
CA GLN A 487 -26.86 -19.41 -23.24
C GLN A 487 -27.40 -20.49 -22.30
N GLN A 488 -28.72 -20.64 -22.21
CA GLN A 488 -29.35 -21.70 -21.42
C GLN A 488 -28.93 -23.10 -21.90
N ASN A 489 -28.88 -23.31 -23.23
CA ASN A 489 -28.44 -24.57 -23.82
C ASN A 489 -26.95 -24.85 -23.54
N ILE A 490 -26.11 -23.81 -23.57
CA ILE A 490 -24.68 -23.93 -23.22
C ILE A 490 -24.53 -24.33 -21.75
N ILE A 491 -25.27 -23.69 -20.84
CA ILE A 491 -25.23 -24.01 -19.40
C ILE A 491 -25.65 -25.47 -19.16
N ASN A 492 -26.73 -25.92 -19.79
CA ASN A 492 -27.20 -27.30 -19.66
C ASN A 492 -26.17 -28.31 -20.16
N THR A 493 -25.57 -28.05 -21.33
CA THR A 493 -24.49 -28.89 -21.89
C THR A 493 -23.28 -28.93 -20.95
N CYS A 494 -22.89 -27.78 -20.39
CA CYS A 494 -21.77 -27.74 -19.44
C CYS A 494 -22.09 -28.54 -18.17
N ASN A 495 -23.31 -28.45 -17.65
CA ASN A 495 -23.73 -29.22 -16.47
C ASN A 495 -23.71 -30.73 -16.73
N GLU A 496 -24.16 -31.19 -17.90
CA GLU A 496 -24.09 -32.60 -18.30
C GLU A 496 -22.64 -33.08 -18.41
N MET A 497 -21.76 -32.27 -18.99
CA MET A 497 -20.34 -32.60 -19.11
C MET A 497 -19.65 -32.62 -17.74
N ILE A 498 -19.93 -31.65 -16.86
CA ILE A 498 -19.40 -31.61 -15.49
C ILE A 498 -19.84 -32.85 -14.71
N ALA A 499 -21.12 -33.25 -14.81
CA ALA A 499 -21.65 -34.45 -14.18
C ALA A 499 -21.03 -35.75 -14.72
N THR A 500 -20.57 -35.75 -15.97
CA THR A 500 -19.86 -36.90 -16.57
C THR A 500 -18.43 -37.06 -16.01
N TYR A 501 -17.86 -36.00 -15.44
CA TYR A 501 -16.54 -35.98 -14.77
C TYR A 501 -16.64 -35.95 -13.23
N GLN A 502 -17.83 -36.16 -12.66
CA GLN A 502 -18.07 -36.44 -11.23
C GLN A 502 -18.01 -37.95 -10.99
#